data_AF-A0A351KRJ0-F1
#
_entry.id   AF-A0A351KRJ0-F1
#
_cell.length_a   1.000
_cell.length_b   1.000
_cell.length_c   1.000
_cell.angle_alpha   90.00
_cell.angle_beta   90.00
_cell.angle_gamma   90.00
#
_symmetry.space_group_name_H-M   'P 1'
#
loop_
_entity.id
_entity.type
_entity.pdbx_description
1 polymer ?
#
loop_
_entity_poly.entity_id
_entity_poly.type
_entity_poly.pdbx_seq_one_letter_code
_entity_poly.pdbx_strand_id
1 'polypeptide(L)' 'DGWAYDIGSSGLDHVLASGRNVNVLVLDTEVYSNTGGQMSKATPLGAVAKFAAGGKPLAKKDLALQAIAYGNVYVAR' A
#
# COMPACT_ATOMS: atom_id res chain seq x y z
N ASP A 1 -0.67 2.75 5.35
CA ASP A 1 -0.99 2.02 4.10
C ASP A 1 -1.95 2.77 3.17
N GLY A 2 -3.06 3.35 3.65
CA GLY A 2 -4.03 4.05 2.79
C GLY A 2 -3.44 5.06 1.80
N TRP A 3 -2.44 5.86 2.21
CA TRP A 3 -1.71 6.73 1.25
C TRP A 3 -0.95 5.93 0.19
N ALA A 4 -0.05 5.04 0.60
CA ALA A 4 0.90 4.37 -0.31
C ALA A 4 0.22 3.35 -1.24
N TYR A 5 -0.83 2.67 -0.77
CA TYR A 5 -1.48 1.59 -1.51
C TYR A 5 -2.62 2.09 -2.40
N ASP A 6 -3.26 3.21 -2.03
CA ASP A 6 -4.42 3.78 -2.73
C ASP A 6 -4.13 5.17 -3.30
N ILE A 7 -4.52 6.25 -2.61
CA ILE A 7 -4.64 7.60 -3.19
C ILE A 7 -3.30 8.19 -3.62
N GLY A 8 -2.21 7.88 -2.91
CA GLY A 8 -0.86 8.33 -3.21
C GLY A 8 -0.06 7.36 -4.08
N SER A 9 -0.63 6.20 -4.43
CA SER A 9 0.14 5.12 -5.06
C SER A 9 0.78 5.50 -6.38
N SER A 10 0.09 6.23 -7.26
CA SER A 10 0.66 6.70 -8.54
C SER A 10 1.75 7.76 -8.36
N GLY A 11 1.63 8.63 -7.35
CA GLY A 11 2.67 9.61 -7.04
C GLY A 11 3.91 8.94 -6.47
N LEU A 12 3.72 7.97 -5.56
CA LEU A 12 4.79 7.14 -5.02
C LEU A 12 5.51 6.38 -6.14
N ASP A 13 4.75 5.71 -7.02
CA ASP A 13 5.26 5.00 -8.18
C ASP A 13 6.16 5.88 -9.06
N HIS A 14 5.68 7.09 -9.41
CA HIS A 14 6.47 8.05 -10.18
C HIS A 14 7.75 8.50 -9.46
N VAL A 15 7.69 8.73 -8.14
CA VAL A 15 8.86 9.10 -7.34
C VAL A 15 9.88 7.97 -7.29
N LEU A 16 9.44 6.71 -7.09
CA LEU A 16 10.31 5.54 -7.10
C LEU A 16 10.97 5.34 -8.48
N ALA A 17 10.21 5.54 -9.56
CA ALA A 17 10.71 5.48 -10.93
C ALA A 17 11.70 6.60 -11.28
N SER A 18 11.72 7.70 -10.52
CA SER A 18 12.52 8.89 -10.85
C SER A 18 14.05 8.71 -10.65
N GLY A 19 14.48 7.68 -9.93
CA GLY A 19 15.89 7.45 -9.60
C GLY A 19 16.51 8.47 -8.63
N ARG A 20 15.69 9.33 -8.02
CA ARG A 20 16.16 10.30 -7.02
C ARG A 20 16.45 9.60 -5.69
N ASN A 21 17.46 10.09 -4.98
CA ASN A 21 17.80 9.60 -3.65
C ASN A 21 16.79 10.13 -2.61
N VAL A 22 15.74 9.35 -2.37
CA VAL A 22 14.70 9.64 -1.38
C VAL A 22 14.39 8.38 -0.59
N ASN A 23 14.02 8.55 0.68
CA ASN A 23 13.62 7.45 1.55
C ASN A 23 12.12 7.54 1.81
N VAL A 24 11.40 6.45 1.57
CA VAL A 24 9.96 6.34 1.84
C VAL A 24 9.74 5.29 2.92
N LEU A 25 9.10 5.69 4.02
CA LEU A 25 8.66 4.79 5.07
C LEU A 25 7.14 4.63 4.99
N VAL A 26 6.68 3.42 4.68
CA VAL A 26 5.26 3.10 4.70
C VAL A 26 4.92 2.41 6.01
N LEU A 27 4.19 3.10 6.87
CA LEU A 27 3.57 2.48 8.05
C LEU A 27 2.31 1.75 7.59
N ASP A 28 2.41 0.41 7.49
CA ASP A 28 1.33 -0.44 7.01
C ASP A 28 0.48 -0.95 8.19
N THR A 29 -0.68 -0.33 8.39
CA THR A 29 -1.66 -0.74 9.40
C THR A 29 -2.79 -1.59 8.81
N GLU A 30 -2.70 -1.91 7.51
CA GLU A 30 -3.67 -2.69 6.75
C GLU A 30 -5.10 -2.12 6.68
N VAL A 31 -5.34 -0.92 7.21
CA VAL A 31 -6.60 -0.19 7.15
C VAL A 31 -6.33 1.32 7.18
N TYR A 32 -7.34 2.11 6.81
CA TYR A 32 -7.35 3.55 7.10
C TYR A 32 -7.62 3.80 8.59
N SER A 33 -6.57 3.65 9.40
CA SER A 33 -6.67 3.73 10.86
C SER A 33 -7.29 5.04 11.35
N ASN A 34 -6.78 6.18 10.86
CA ASN A 34 -7.20 7.51 11.34
C ASN A 34 -8.69 7.81 11.13
N THR A 35 -9.27 7.39 10.01
CA THR A 35 -10.69 7.63 9.68
C THR A 35 -11.63 6.55 10.25
N GLY A 36 -11.09 5.66 11.09
CA GLY A 36 -11.86 4.67 11.83
C GLY A 36 -11.99 3.32 11.13
N GLY A 37 -10.93 2.87 10.44
CA GLY A 37 -10.78 1.49 9.99
C GLY A 37 -11.51 1.14 8.69
N GLN A 38 -11.44 2.00 7.68
CA GLN A 38 -11.88 1.67 6.31
C GLN A 38 -10.91 0.68 5.67
N MET A 39 -11.46 -0.19 4.82
CA MET A 39 -10.69 -1.10 3.98
C MET A 39 -9.79 -0.32 3.02
N SER A 40 -8.55 -0.78 2.87
CA SER A 40 -7.57 -0.30 1.90
C SER A 40 -7.13 -1.42 0.95
N LYS A 41 -6.39 -1.09 -0.12
CA LYS A 41 -5.73 -2.13 -0.92
C LYS A 41 -4.69 -2.94 -0.13
N ALA A 42 -4.23 -2.45 1.02
CA ALA A 42 -3.35 -3.21 1.91
C ALA A 42 -4.07 -4.20 2.84
N THR A 43 -5.38 -4.06 3.04
CA THR A 43 -6.17 -4.99 3.87
C THR A 43 -6.02 -6.45 3.38
N PRO A 44 -5.79 -7.45 4.25
CA PRO A 44 -5.69 -8.86 3.86
C PRO A 44 -6.99 -9.45 3.31
N LEU A 45 -6.86 -10.57 2.60
CA LEU A 45 -8.01 -11.39 2.19
C LEU A 45 -8.82 -11.82 3.42
N GLY A 46 -10.14 -11.64 3.38
CA GLY A 46 -11.04 -12.04 4.45
C GLY A 46 -11.08 -11.12 5.67
N ALA A 47 -10.19 -10.13 5.78
CA ALA A 47 -10.21 -9.20 6.91
C ALA A 47 -11.44 -8.28 6.86
N VAL A 48 -12.07 -8.08 8.02
CA VAL A 48 -13.27 -7.25 8.18
C VAL A 48 -12.86 -5.81 8.51
N ALA A 49 -13.38 -4.86 7.75
CA ALA A 49 -13.17 -3.43 7.91
C ALA A 49 -14.40 -2.66 7.39
N LYS A 50 -14.49 -1.34 7.61
CA LYS A 50 -15.55 -0.54 6.97
C LYS A 50 -15.40 -0.65 5.45
N PHE A 51 -16.51 -0.81 4.73
CA PHE A 51 -16.59 -1.18 3.30
C PHE A 51 -16.15 -2.61 2.95
N ALA A 52 -15.84 -3.44 3.95
CA ALA A 52 -15.55 -4.87 3.80
C ALA A 52 -16.18 -5.67 4.95
N ALA A 53 -17.49 -5.45 5.20
CA ALA A 53 -18.18 -6.08 6.33
C ALA A 53 -18.24 -7.62 6.22
N GLY A 54 -18.34 -8.15 5.00
CA GLY A 54 -18.25 -9.59 4.72
C GLY A 54 -16.82 -10.12 4.57
N GLY A 55 -15.82 -9.33 4.97
CA GLY A 55 -14.41 -9.58 4.66
C GLY A 55 -14.01 -9.06 3.28
N LYS A 56 -12.74 -8.66 3.12
CA LYS A 56 -12.24 -8.20 1.81
C LYS A 56 -12.14 -9.40 0.84
N PRO A 57 -12.69 -9.30 -0.39
CA PRO A 57 -12.71 -10.42 -1.34
C PRO A 57 -11.39 -10.62 -2.10
N LEU A 58 -10.49 -9.63 -2.06
CA LEU A 58 -9.22 -9.64 -2.80
C LEU A 58 -8.03 -9.71 -1.85
N ALA A 59 -6.95 -10.31 -2.33
CA ALA A 59 -5.68 -10.32 -1.62
C ALA A 59 -5.11 -8.90 -1.44
N LYS A 60 -4.18 -8.79 -0.49
CA LYS A 60 -3.38 -7.59 -0.27
C LYS A 60 -2.61 -7.26 -1.54
N LYS A 61 -2.65 -5.99 -1.98
CA LYS A 61 -1.81 -5.49 -3.07
C LYS A 61 -0.35 -5.62 -2.65
N ASP A 62 0.51 -6.18 -3.50
CA ASP A 62 1.93 -6.32 -3.20
C ASP A 62 2.71 -5.09 -3.71
N LEU A 63 2.82 -4.06 -2.85
CA LEU A 63 3.55 -2.84 -3.17
C LEU A 63 5.07 -3.09 -3.31
N ALA A 64 5.62 -4.03 -2.53
CA ALA A 64 7.03 -4.38 -2.58
C ALA A 64 7.37 -5.01 -3.94
N LEU A 65 6.55 -5.96 -4.41
CA LEU A 65 6.71 -6.60 -5.72
C LEU A 65 6.63 -5.57 -6.86
N GLN A 66 5.74 -4.58 -6.76
CA GLN A 66 5.65 -3.50 -7.74
C GLN A 66 6.92 -2.63 -7.75
N ALA A 67 7.44 -2.26 -6.57
CA ALA A 67 8.63 -1.43 -6.46
C ALA A 67 9.90 -2.13 -6.96
N ILE A 68 10.10 -3.41 -6.65
CA ILE A 68 11.28 -4.16 -7.13
C ILE A 68 11.29 -4.36 -8.64
N ALA A 69 10.13 -4.30 -9.32
CA ALA A 69 10.04 -4.45 -10.77
C ALA A 69 10.80 -3.34 -11.54
N TYR A 70 11.09 -2.21 -10.90
CA TYR A 70 11.95 -1.15 -11.46
C TYR A 70 13.44 -1.55 -11.52
N GLY A 71 13.88 -2.52 -10.73
CA GLY A 71 15.25 -3.05 -10.73
C GLY A 71 16.31 -2.15 -10.07
N ASN A 72 16.03 -0.87 -9.86
CA ASN A 72 16.93 0.11 -9.23
C ASN A 72 16.37 0.73 -7.94
N VAL A 73 15.24 0.24 -7.44
CA VAL A 73 14.61 0.68 -6.19
C VAL A 73 14.95 -0.30 -5.07
N TYR A 74 15.56 0.20 -3.99
CA TYR A 74 15.77 -0.60 -2.78
C TYR A 74 14.44 -0.78 -2.03
N VAL A 75 14.15 -2.03 -1.62
CA VAL A 75 12.91 -2.38 -0.91
C VAL A 75 13.25 -3.29 0.27
N ALA A 76 12.65 -3.01 1.43
CA ALA A 76 12.71 -3.84 2.64
C ALA A 76 11.33 -3.85 3.33
N ARG A 77 11.03 -4.94 4.05
CA ARG A 77 9.79 -5.14 4.80
C ARG A 77 10.07 -5.83 6.13
#